data_AF-A0A831L7P5-F1
#
_entry.id   AF-A0A831L7P5-F1
#
_cell.length_a   1.000
_cell.length_b   1.000
_cell.length_c   1.000
_cell.angle_alpha   90.00
_cell.angle_beta   90.00
_cell.angle_gamma   90.00
#
_symmetry.space_group_name_H-M   'P 1'
#
loop_
_entity.id
_entity.type
_entity.pdbx_description
1 polymer ?
#
loop_
_entity_poly.entity_id
_entity_poly.type
_entity_poly.pdbx_seq_one_letter_code
_entity_poly.pdbx_strand_id
1 'polypeptide(L)'
;MLRDRLNHLLFSNLFYKAFIRPFDRILYAIVTMESLRKERRHNPVPLNKIPQVSDLENSEWRAVLDEMAPLFTMDSESFHRKHWEFVQLVYMLARDRRLHPQAACLAVGAGREPVVYYLTHKVRRVTGIDLYAGTYLGGEDEPDIPDHPAKYAPFVCPQKSLDLQRMDARNLNFKDHSFDFVFSASSIEHFGNINEIRRSLREMYRVLKPGGAAAITTEVRLNRLGRSIPNTRIFSLDDLLRLCRGVGFTLDSDSMDMRLEAPFHQDPIKLPEQVLRRPHVILRYFSTWFTSVSLLLCKPGSGALRGEWRTGIDITPLEYNARIQVGTQASILPRGGKLRLHMELENTGNFDWYSGGGSHRIAVGVQLRDRNDGLIERDFHQFTIPRNLPRGDSLAFEGSVPLALAPGNYRLWVTLKREFITWFPESACPPARVDFTVE
;
A
#
# COMPACT_ATOMS: atom_id res chain seq x y z
N MET A 1 19.33 -25.72 9.04
CA MET A 1 18.87 -26.95 8.36
C MET A 1 17.84 -27.76 9.14
N LEU A 2 18.13 -28.29 10.34
CA LEU A 2 17.14 -29.08 11.11
C LEU A 2 15.96 -28.21 11.61
N ARG A 3 16.26 -27.01 12.12
CA ARG A 3 15.27 -26.01 12.54
C ARG A 3 14.34 -25.58 11.40
N ASP A 4 14.89 -25.38 10.21
CA ASP A 4 14.12 -24.95 9.03
C ASP A 4 13.21 -26.08 8.52
N ARG A 5 13.69 -27.33 8.54
CA ARG A 5 12.86 -28.51 8.22
C ARG A 5 11.74 -28.72 9.24
N LEU A 6 12.02 -28.53 10.53
CA LEU A 6 11.01 -28.61 11.59
C LEU A 6 9.96 -27.50 11.45
N ASN A 7 10.38 -26.27 11.17
CA ASN A 7 9.48 -25.15 10.90
C ASN A 7 8.59 -25.46 9.68
N HIS A 8 9.16 -25.91 8.56
CA HIS A 8 8.36 -26.29 7.39
C HIS A 8 7.33 -27.38 7.70
N LEU A 9 7.68 -28.37 8.53
CA LEU A 9 6.75 -29.42 8.94
C LEU A 9 5.61 -28.85 9.80
N LEU A 10 5.93 -28.05 10.83
CA LEU A 10 4.94 -27.44 11.74
C LEU A 10 4.01 -26.46 11.03
N PHE A 11 4.48 -25.78 9.98
CA PHE A 11 3.69 -24.87 9.15
C PHE A 11 2.95 -25.59 8.01
N SER A 12 3.15 -26.89 7.82
CA SER A 12 2.51 -27.65 6.74
C SER A 12 1.00 -27.85 6.95
N ASN A 13 0.26 -28.01 5.85
CA ASN A 13 -1.16 -28.36 5.90
C ASN A 13 -1.38 -29.76 6.49
N LEU A 14 -0.43 -30.68 6.28
CA LEU A 14 -0.51 -32.04 6.79
C LEU A 14 -0.45 -32.04 8.33
N PHE A 15 0.49 -31.30 8.92
CA PHE A 15 0.59 -31.16 10.36
C PHE A 15 -0.66 -30.52 10.96
N TYR A 16 -1.12 -29.39 10.39
CA TYR A 16 -2.36 -28.76 10.84
C TYR A 16 -3.55 -29.74 10.77
N LYS A 17 -3.73 -30.44 9.65
CA LYS A 17 -4.85 -31.39 9.46
C LYS A 17 -4.78 -32.59 10.41
N ALA A 18 -3.59 -33.12 10.69
CA ALA A 18 -3.42 -34.31 11.52
C ALA A 18 -3.50 -34.00 13.03
N PHE A 19 -2.93 -32.87 13.47
CA PHE A 19 -2.70 -32.63 14.90
C PHE A 19 -3.49 -31.46 15.49
N ILE A 20 -3.85 -30.45 14.70
CA ILE A 20 -4.52 -29.24 15.20
C ILE A 20 -6.00 -29.24 14.84
N ARG A 21 -6.33 -29.55 13.59
CA ARG A 21 -7.69 -29.55 13.04
C ARG A 21 -8.70 -30.37 13.86
N PRO A 22 -8.37 -31.52 14.47
CA PRO A 22 -9.32 -32.24 15.33
C PRO A 22 -9.83 -31.43 16.52
N PHE A 23 -9.07 -30.44 16.98
CA PHE A 23 -9.41 -29.57 18.11
C PHE A 23 -9.80 -28.17 17.67
N ASP A 24 -9.70 -27.83 16.39
CA ASP A 24 -9.98 -26.51 15.86
C ASP A 24 -11.23 -26.55 14.97
N ARG A 25 -11.85 -25.39 14.77
CA ARG A 25 -12.96 -25.28 13.80
C ARG A 25 -13.01 -23.89 13.21
N ILE A 26 -13.40 -23.82 11.95
CA ILE A 26 -13.80 -22.57 11.31
C ILE A 26 -15.08 -22.06 11.96
N LEU A 27 -15.13 -20.75 12.19
CA LEU A 27 -16.23 -20.08 12.90
C LEU A 27 -17.36 -19.64 11.98
N TYR A 28 -17.09 -19.50 10.68
CA TYR A 28 -18.02 -18.92 9.72
C TYR A 28 -18.41 -19.89 8.60
N ALA A 29 -19.57 -19.66 7.99
CA ALA A 29 -20.09 -20.51 6.94
C ALA A 29 -19.17 -20.50 5.70
N ILE A 30 -18.98 -21.68 5.10
CA ILE A 30 -18.25 -21.83 3.84
C ILE A 30 -19.27 -21.92 2.71
N VAL A 31 -19.10 -21.13 1.66
CA VAL A 31 -20.00 -21.05 0.52
C VAL A 31 -19.28 -21.29 -0.79
N THR A 32 -20.02 -21.73 -1.81
CA THR A 32 -19.48 -21.84 -3.17
C THR A 32 -19.27 -20.45 -3.77
N MET A 33 -18.24 -20.29 -4.59
CA MET A 33 -18.04 -19.03 -5.31
C MET A 33 -19.21 -18.74 -6.25
N GLU A 34 -19.74 -19.74 -6.95
CA GLU A 34 -20.84 -19.55 -7.90
C GLU A 34 -22.09 -18.94 -7.23
N SER A 35 -22.49 -19.46 -6.08
CA SER A 35 -23.64 -18.93 -5.34
C SER A 35 -23.43 -17.46 -4.94
N LEU A 36 -22.22 -17.12 -4.48
CA LEU A 36 -21.93 -15.77 -4.00
C LEU A 36 -21.77 -14.78 -5.16
N ARG A 37 -21.14 -15.18 -6.27
CA ARG A 37 -21.09 -14.40 -7.51
C ARG A 37 -22.49 -14.06 -8.02
N LYS A 38 -23.38 -15.05 -8.07
CA LYS A 38 -24.78 -14.84 -8.49
C LYS A 38 -25.49 -13.83 -7.57
N GLU A 39 -25.27 -13.93 -6.26
CA GLU A 39 -25.80 -12.97 -5.28
C GLU A 39 -25.28 -11.55 -5.54
N ARG A 40 -23.97 -11.39 -5.78
CA ARG A 40 -23.29 -10.08 -5.96
C ARG A 40 -23.68 -9.34 -7.24
N ARG A 41 -24.06 -10.08 -8.30
CA ARG A 41 -24.58 -9.47 -9.53
C ARG A 41 -25.93 -8.77 -9.35
N HIS A 42 -26.73 -9.20 -8.38
CA HIS A 42 -28.11 -8.73 -8.20
C HIS A 42 -28.32 -7.95 -6.90
N ASN A 43 -27.42 -8.12 -5.93
CA ASN A 43 -27.51 -7.45 -4.64
C ASN A 43 -26.27 -6.58 -4.43
N PRO A 44 -26.45 -5.42 -3.78
CA PRO A 44 -25.32 -4.59 -3.41
C PRO A 44 -24.34 -5.31 -2.48
N VAL A 45 -23.06 -4.96 -2.55
CA VAL A 45 -22.04 -5.53 -1.65
C VAL A 45 -22.31 -5.09 -0.20
N PRO A 46 -22.30 -5.99 0.79
CA PRO A 46 -22.43 -5.59 2.20
C PRO A 46 -21.32 -4.65 2.64
N LEU A 47 -21.60 -3.69 3.52
CA LEU A 47 -20.58 -2.73 4.00
C LEU A 47 -19.66 -3.36 5.05
N ASN A 48 -20.27 -4.09 5.99
CA ASN A 48 -19.60 -4.77 7.09
C ASN A 48 -19.31 -6.23 6.70
N LYS A 49 -18.08 -6.55 6.30
CA LYS A 49 -17.77 -7.87 5.73
C LYS A 49 -16.27 -8.18 5.63
N ILE A 50 -15.94 -9.42 5.26
CA ILE A 50 -14.58 -9.84 4.89
C ILE A 50 -14.34 -9.79 3.36
N PRO A 51 -13.09 -9.81 2.88
CA PRO A 51 -12.78 -9.89 1.46
C PRO A 51 -13.38 -11.13 0.79
N GLN A 52 -14.05 -10.92 -0.34
CA GLN A 52 -14.62 -11.98 -1.18
C GLN A 52 -14.36 -11.63 -2.65
N VAL A 53 -13.75 -12.53 -3.40
CA VAL A 53 -13.42 -12.32 -4.82
C VAL A 53 -14.69 -12.14 -5.66
N SER A 54 -15.80 -12.71 -5.21
CA SER A 54 -17.13 -12.51 -5.81
C SER A 54 -17.59 -11.04 -5.85
N ASP A 55 -16.98 -10.13 -5.08
CA ASP A 55 -17.31 -8.68 -5.16
C ASP A 55 -16.99 -8.08 -6.53
N LEU A 56 -16.04 -8.67 -7.28
CA LEU A 56 -15.71 -8.26 -8.64
C LEU A 56 -16.89 -8.35 -9.62
N GLU A 57 -17.93 -9.13 -9.27
CA GLU A 57 -19.14 -9.30 -10.06
C GLU A 57 -20.19 -8.21 -9.81
N ASN A 58 -20.02 -7.40 -8.76
CA ASN A 58 -20.95 -6.32 -8.46
C ASN A 58 -20.53 -5.06 -9.24
N SER A 59 -21.44 -4.51 -10.04
CA SER A 59 -21.15 -3.38 -10.93
C SER A 59 -20.79 -2.08 -10.18
N GLU A 60 -21.46 -1.78 -9.06
CA GLU A 60 -21.16 -0.58 -8.26
C GLU A 60 -19.79 -0.67 -7.62
N TRP A 61 -19.47 -1.81 -7.02
CA TRP A 61 -18.16 -2.05 -6.42
C TRP A 61 -17.05 -2.06 -7.49
N ARG A 62 -17.32 -2.68 -8.65
CA ARG A 62 -16.40 -2.72 -9.78
C ARG A 62 -16.14 -1.33 -10.35
N ALA A 63 -17.15 -0.46 -10.42
CA ALA A 63 -16.97 0.92 -10.86
C ALA A 63 -15.99 1.70 -9.96
N VAL A 64 -16.02 1.46 -8.65
CA VAL A 64 -15.03 2.03 -7.71
C VAL A 64 -13.62 1.50 -7.99
N LEU A 65 -13.48 0.18 -8.18
CA LEU A 65 -12.20 -0.44 -8.52
C LEU A 65 -11.63 0.14 -9.84
N ASP A 66 -12.46 0.23 -10.89
CA ASP A 66 -12.04 0.73 -12.19
C ASP A 66 -11.63 2.22 -12.11
N GLU A 67 -12.29 3.02 -11.28
CA GLU A 67 -11.89 4.40 -11.00
C GLU A 67 -10.58 4.51 -10.21
N MET A 68 -10.25 3.50 -9.40
CA MET A 68 -9.00 3.39 -8.66
C MET A 68 -7.85 2.75 -9.47
N ALA A 69 -8.08 2.38 -10.74
CA ALA A 69 -7.09 1.76 -11.61
C ALA A 69 -5.72 2.46 -11.67
N PRO A 70 -5.61 3.80 -11.56
CA PRO A 70 -4.30 4.47 -11.49
C PRO A 70 -3.46 4.09 -10.25
N LEU A 71 -4.07 3.55 -9.19
CA LEU A 71 -3.37 3.08 -7.99
C LEU A 71 -2.95 1.62 -8.13
N PHE A 72 -3.88 0.78 -8.58
CA PHE A 72 -3.71 -0.65 -8.75
C PHE A 72 -4.86 -1.19 -9.59
N THR A 73 -4.63 -2.30 -10.28
CA THR A 73 -5.67 -3.11 -10.90
C THR A 73 -5.87 -4.41 -10.13
N MET A 74 -7.05 -5.00 -10.27
CA MET A 74 -7.36 -6.25 -9.60
C MET A 74 -8.39 -7.07 -10.40
N ASP A 75 -8.11 -8.34 -10.58
CA ASP A 75 -9.03 -9.33 -11.13
C ASP A 75 -9.07 -10.57 -10.21
N SER A 76 -9.71 -11.65 -10.66
CA SER A 76 -9.82 -12.87 -9.86
C SER A 76 -8.48 -13.56 -9.58
N GLU A 77 -7.47 -13.38 -10.44
CA GLU A 77 -6.16 -14.04 -10.34
C GLU A 77 -5.18 -13.21 -9.51
N SER A 78 -5.22 -11.89 -9.69
CA SER A 78 -4.37 -10.91 -9.01
C SER A 78 -4.96 -10.40 -7.68
N PHE A 79 -6.16 -10.87 -7.29
CA PHE A 79 -6.89 -10.38 -6.12
C PHE A 79 -6.02 -10.30 -4.87
N HIS A 80 -6.03 -9.16 -4.19
CA HIS A 80 -5.29 -8.95 -2.96
C HIS A 80 -6.14 -8.25 -1.92
N ARG A 81 -6.28 -8.84 -0.72
CA ARG A 81 -7.16 -8.29 0.33
C ARG A 81 -6.86 -6.84 0.71
N LYS A 82 -5.60 -6.39 0.66
CA LYS A 82 -5.25 -4.99 0.98
C LYS A 82 -5.72 -4.01 -0.11
N HIS A 83 -5.69 -4.42 -1.38
CA HIS A 83 -6.29 -3.62 -2.45
C HIS A 83 -7.82 -3.61 -2.33
N TRP A 84 -8.41 -4.75 -1.98
CA TRP A 84 -9.84 -4.84 -1.67
C TRP A 84 -10.25 -3.92 -0.52
N GLU A 85 -9.44 -3.78 0.55
CA GLU A 85 -9.74 -2.87 1.67
C GLU A 85 -9.88 -1.41 1.20
N PHE A 86 -9.00 -0.94 0.32
CA PHE A 86 -9.08 0.41 -0.23
C PHE A 86 -10.34 0.60 -1.08
N VAL A 87 -10.67 -0.37 -1.94
CA VAL A 87 -11.91 -0.29 -2.75
C VAL A 87 -13.15 -0.35 -1.86
N GLN A 88 -13.17 -1.24 -0.87
CA GLN A 88 -14.28 -1.41 0.05
C GLN A 88 -14.51 -0.15 0.90
N LEU A 89 -13.43 0.52 1.34
CA LEU A 89 -13.47 1.80 2.04
C LEU A 89 -14.13 2.88 1.21
N VAL A 90 -13.70 3.04 -0.04
CA VAL A 90 -14.29 4.04 -0.94
C VAL A 90 -15.75 3.68 -1.25
N TYR A 91 -16.02 2.41 -1.56
CA TYR A 91 -17.36 1.90 -1.83
C TYR A 91 -18.33 2.17 -0.68
N MET A 92 -17.96 1.83 0.57
CA MET A 92 -18.87 2.00 1.71
C MET A 92 -19.18 3.47 1.98
N LEU A 93 -18.16 4.35 1.91
CA LEU A 93 -18.35 5.77 2.21
C LEU A 93 -19.10 6.49 1.09
N ALA A 94 -18.90 6.09 -0.17
CA ALA A 94 -19.67 6.59 -1.31
C ALA A 94 -21.13 6.16 -1.22
N ARG A 95 -21.39 4.87 -0.96
CA ARG A 95 -22.75 4.33 -0.86
C ARG A 95 -23.54 4.89 0.31
N ASP A 96 -22.87 5.12 1.44
CA ASP A 96 -23.44 5.78 2.60
C ASP A 96 -23.46 7.34 2.47
N ARG A 97 -23.03 7.89 1.33
CA ARG A 97 -23.07 9.33 1.01
C ARG A 97 -22.24 10.22 1.92
N ARG A 98 -21.29 9.67 2.68
CA ARG A 98 -20.33 10.45 3.49
C ARG A 98 -19.09 10.85 2.69
N LEU A 99 -18.87 10.22 1.54
CA LEU A 99 -17.81 10.58 0.62
C LEU A 99 -18.33 11.54 -0.46
N HIS A 100 -18.10 12.84 -0.26
CA HIS A 100 -18.57 13.90 -1.14
C HIS A 100 -17.58 15.10 -1.18
N PRO A 101 -17.64 15.98 -2.20
CA PRO A 101 -16.65 17.04 -2.42
C PRO A 101 -16.47 18.07 -1.30
N GLN A 102 -17.40 18.16 -0.35
CA GLN A 102 -17.32 19.11 0.77
C GLN A 102 -16.79 18.47 2.06
N ALA A 103 -16.69 17.15 2.10
CA ALA A 103 -16.26 16.40 3.28
C ALA A 103 -14.82 16.75 3.70
N ALA A 104 -14.57 16.74 5.00
CA ALA A 104 -13.22 16.67 5.55
C ALA A 104 -13.00 15.29 6.17
N CYS A 105 -11.92 14.62 5.77
CA CYS A 105 -11.57 13.31 6.30
C CYS A 105 -10.26 13.28 7.07
N LEU A 106 -10.17 12.33 7.99
CA LEU A 106 -8.95 11.96 8.70
C LEU A 106 -8.58 10.51 8.37
N ALA A 107 -7.37 10.29 7.88
CA ALA A 107 -6.75 8.98 7.75
C ALA A 107 -5.88 8.71 8.99
N VAL A 108 -6.12 7.60 9.69
CA VAL A 108 -5.42 7.24 10.93
C VAL A 108 -4.56 6.00 10.72
N GLY A 109 -3.25 6.11 10.96
CA GLY A 109 -2.28 5.10 10.54
C GLY A 109 -2.09 5.15 9.02
N ALA A 110 -1.97 6.36 8.48
CA ALA A 110 -2.08 6.62 7.04
C ALA A 110 -0.85 6.16 6.25
N GLY A 111 0.31 5.98 6.90
CA GLY A 111 1.58 5.73 6.24
C GLY A 111 1.77 6.60 4.98
N ARG A 112 2.11 5.93 3.87
CA ARG A 112 2.05 6.47 2.49
C ARG A 112 0.99 5.80 1.62
N GLU A 113 -0.15 5.41 2.21
CA GLU A 113 -1.18 4.67 1.49
C GLU A 113 -1.70 5.43 0.26
N PRO A 114 -1.82 4.76 -0.91
CA PRO A 114 -2.24 5.41 -2.15
C PRO A 114 -3.68 5.98 -2.09
N VAL A 115 -4.54 5.41 -1.25
CA VAL A 115 -5.94 5.87 -1.07
C VAL A 115 -6.02 7.29 -0.50
N VAL A 116 -5.04 7.71 0.31
CA VAL A 116 -4.97 9.07 0.86
C VAL A 116 -4.85 10.09 -0.28
N TYR A 117 -3.98 9.84 -1.25
CA TYR A 117 -3.80 10.68 -2.43
C TYR A 117 -5.03 10.69 -3.33
N TYR A 118 -5.66 9.53 -3.53
CA TYR A 118 -6.91 9.42 -4.30
C TYR A 118 -8.04 10.27 -3.71
N LEU A 119 -8.20 10.25 -2.38
CA LEU A 119 -9.26 11.01 -1.72
C LEU A 119 -9.10 12.53 -1.88
N THR A 120 -7.89 13.04 -2.17
CA THR A 120 -7.66 14.47 -2.42
C THR A 120 -8.44 15.02 -3.63
N HIS A 121 -8.88 14.15 -4.53
CA HIS A 121 -9.73 14.49 -5.68
C HIS A 121 -11.23 14.34 -5.39
N LYS A 122 -11.58 13.70 -4.27
CA LYS A 122 -12.96 13.32 -3.89
C LYS A 122 -13.55 14.17 -2.78
N VAL A 123 -12.71 14.69 -1.90
CA VAL A 123 -13.13 15.46 -0.74
C VAL A 123 -12.45 16.82 -0.69
N ARG A 124 -12.97 17.73 0.14
CA ARG A 124 -12.42 19.08 0.28
C ARG A 124 -11.05 19.08 0.93
N ARG A 125 -10.84 18.18 1.91
CA ARG A 125 -9.60 18.07 2.66
C ARG A 125 -9.38 16.65 3.16
N VAL A 126 -8.17 16.16 2.95
CA VAL A 126 -7.62 14.93 3.53
C VAL A 126 -6.55 15.32 4.53
N THR A 127 -6.74 14.94 5.79
CA THR A 127 -5.68 14.98 6.80
C THR A 127 -5.25 13.53 7.07
N GLY A 128 -3.97 13.21 6.96
CA GLY A 128 -3.43 11.89 7.29
C GLY A 128 -2.48 11.97 8.47
N ILE A 129 -2.55 11.00 9.37
CA ILE A 129 -1.64 10.91 10.51
C ILE A 129 -1.01 9.54 10.65
N ASP A 130 0.28 9.55 11.02
CA ASP A 130 1.04 8.35 11.36
C ASP A 130 2.18 8.72 12.35
N LEU A 131 2.81 7.70 12.95
CA LEU A 131 4.02 7.88 13.73
C LEU A 131 5.23 8.17 12.85
N TYR A 132 5.29 7.66 11.61
CA TYR A 132 6.41 7.83 10.66
C TYR A 132 7.81 7.54 11.25
N ALA A 133 7.88 6.56 12.16
CA ALA A 133 9.04 6.33 13.03
C ALA A 133 9.41 4.84 13.20
N GLY A 134 8.83 3.95 12.40
CA GLY A 134 9.10 2.52 12.51
C GLY A 134 10.13 2.01 11.49
N THR A 135 10.31 0.69 11.51
CA THR A 135 11.15 -0.07 10.60
C THR A 135 10.31 -1.15 9.90
N TYR A 136 9.11 -0.77 9.42
CA TYR A 136 8.26 -1.72 8.71
C TYR A 136 8.94 -2.18 7.41
N LEU A 137 9.05 -3.49 7.26
CA LEU A 137 9.56 -4.13 6.04
C LEU A 137 8.60 -3.79 4.88
N GLY A 138 9.01 -2.87 4.01
CA GLY A 138 8.19 -2.34 2.91
C GLY A 138 8.23 -0.81 2.80
N GLY A 139 8.71 -0.12 3.84
CA GLY A 139 8.85 1.34 3.88
C GLY A 139 7.49 1.99 3.67
N GLU A 140 6.58 1.88 4.62
CA GLU A 140 5.27 2.56 4.57
C GLU A 140 5.21 3.77 5.53
N ASP A 141 6.28 3.97 6.30
CA ASP A 141 6.40 4.88 7.43
C ASP A 141 7.66 5.74 7.37
N GLU A 142 8.16 6.05 6.17
CA GLU A 142 9.33 6.89 5.99
C GLU A 142 9.19 8.24 6.71
N PRO A 143 10.25 8.69 7.41
CA PRO A 143 10.15 9.84 8.29
C PRO A 143 9.91 11.17 7.58
N ASP A 144 10.24 11.26 6.29
CA ASP A 144 10.10 12.45 5.44
C ASP A 144 8.77 12.52 4.68
N ILE A 145 7.84 11.58 4.88
CA ILE A 145 6.50 11.62 4.26
C ILE A 145 5.75 12.93 4.55
N PRO A 146 5.67 13.42 5.81
CA PRO A 146 5.00 14.69 6.11
C PRO A 146 5.60 15.90 5.39
N ASP A 147 6.93 15.90 5.22
CA ASP A 147 7.66 17.01 4.62
C ASP A 147 7.61 16.97 3.08
N HIS A 148 7.49 15.76 2.51
CA HIS A 148 7.57 15.52 1.07
C HIS A 148 6.44 14.60 0.57
N PRO A 149 5.16 14.91 0.78
CA PRO A 149 4.05 14.03 0.38
C PRO A 149 4.02 13.74 -1.12
N ALA A 150 4.42 14.70 -1.96
CA ALA A 150 4.47 14.55 -3.41
C ALA A 150 5.50 13.50 -3.88
N LYS A 151 6.56 13.25 -3.09
CA LYS A 151 7.55 12.21 -3.35
C LYS A 151 6.94 10.81 -3.39
N TYR A 152 5.91 10.58 -2.58
CA TYR A 152 5.27 9.27 -2.41
C TYR A 152 3.95 9.14 -3.18
N ALA A 153 3.49 10.24 -3.78
CA ALA A 153 2.26 10.22 -4.56
C ALA A 153 2.42 9.30 -5.80
N PRO A 154 1.38 8.51 -6.14
CA PRO A 154 1.37 7.66 -7.34
C PRO A 154 1.11 8.45 -8.63
N PHE A 155 0.59 9.67 -8.51
CA PHE A 155 0.26 10.61 -9.58
C PHE A 155 0.54 12.04 -9.11
N VAL A 156 0.41 13.03 -10.00
CA VAL A 156 0.57 14.44 -9.62
C VAL A 156 -0.54 14.83 -8.63
N CYS A 157 -0.18 14.98 -7.36
CA CYS A 157 -1.14 15.26 -6.29
C CYS A 157 -1.38 16.78 -6.15
N PRO A 158 -2.64 17.25 -6.06
CA PRO A 158 -2.94 18.62 -5.70
C PRO A 158 -2.58 18.87 -4.23
N GLN A 159 -1.48 19.60 -3.97
CA GLN A 159 -0.97 19.80 -2.60
C GLN A 159 -1.95 20.49 -1.65
N LYS A 160 -2.88 21.31 -2.15
CA LYS A 160 -3.75 22.15 -1.30
C LYS A 160 -4.79 21.37 -0.49
N SER A 161 -5.13 20.14 -0.88
CA SER A 161 -6.15 19.33 -0.22
C SER A 161 -5.58 18.22 0.66
N LEU A 162 -4.25 18.08 0.76
CA LEU A 162 -3.57 17.04 1.53
C LEU A 162 -2.72 17.64 2.65
N ASP A 163 -2.88 17.10 3.85
CA ASP A 163 -2.12 17.47 5.04
C ASP A 163 -1.69 16.20 5.78
N LEU A 164 -0.40 15.82 5.68
CA LEU A 164 0.16 14.66 6.36
C LEU A 164 0.95 15.11 7.59
N GLN A 165 0.63 14.53 8.75
CA GLN A 165 1.23 14.94 10.02
C GLN A 165 1.75 13.76 10.82
N ARG A 166 2.90 13.96 11.47
CA ARG A 166 3.38 13.04 12.49
C ARG A 166 2.54 13.18 13.75
N MET A 167 1.77 12.15 14.10
CA MET A 167 0.89 12.18 15.26
C MET A 167 0.55 10.76 15.75
N ASP A 168 0.40 10.62 17.07
CA ASP A 168 -0.06 9.38 17.70
C ASP A 168 -1.60 9.31 17.69
N ALA A 169 -2.14 8.25 17.09
CA ALA A 169 -3.58 7.99 17.00
C ALA A 169 -4.27 7.90 18.38
N ARG A 170 -3.52 7.67 19.46
CA ARG A 170 -4.03 7.60 20.85
C ARG A 170 -4.20 8.99 21.48
N ASN A 171 -3.72 10.05 20.83
CA ASN A 171 -3.76 11.43 21.33
C ASN A 171 -3.84 12.42 20.16
N LEU A 172 -5.02 12.57 19.57
CA LEU A 172 -5.21 13.39 18.37
C LEU A 172 -5.28 14.87 18.73
N ASN A 173 -4.39 15.68 18.18
CA ASN A 173 -4.38 17.14 18.37
C ASN A 173 -5.39 17.85 17.44
N PHE A 174 -6.63 17.39 17.44
CA PHE A 174 -7.75 17.99 16.71
C PHE A 174 -8.88 18.31 17.66
N LYS A 175 -9.69 19.33 17.32
CA LYS A 175 -10.91 19.65 18.06
C LYS A 175 -11.94 18.53 17.89
N ASP A 176 -12.83 18.40 18.87
CA ASP A 176 -14.02 17.57 18.76
C ASP A 176 -14.81 17.97 17.52
N HIS A 177 -15.47 16.99 16.87
CA HIS A 177 -16.37 17.26 15.76
C HIS A 177 -15.74 17.99 14.55
N SER A 178 -14.47 17.69 14.25
CA SER A 178 -13.72 18.33 13.15
C SER A 178 -13.88 17.62 11.80
N PHE A 179 -14.21 16.33 11.77
CA PHE A 179 -14.21 15.52 10.55
C PHE A 179 -15.59 14.90 10.26
N ASP A 180 -15.93 14.83 8.97
CA ASP A 180 -17.17 14.20 8.49
C ASP A 180 -17.05 12.67 8.50
N PHE A 181 -15.87 12.15 8.15
CA PHE A 181 -15.53 10.75 8.33
C PHE A 181 -14.06 10.56 8.70
N VAL A 182 -13.76 9.42 9.30
CA VAL A 182 -12.41 8.94 9.60
C VAL A 182 -12.23 7.60 8.90
N PHE A 183 -11.02 7.26 8.51
CA PHE A 183 -10.71 5.89 8.14
C PHE A 183 -9.38 5.42 8.74
N SER A 184 -9.26 4.11 8.90
CA SER A 184 -8.01 3.45 9.28
C SER A 184 -7.96 2.11 8.56
N ALA A 185 -6.97 1.94 7.68
CA ALA A 185 -6.85 0.76 6.85
C ALA A 185 -5.75 -0.15 7.38
N SER A 186 -6.14 -1.24 8.06
CA SER A 186 -5.21 -2.23 8.62
C SER A 186 -4.08 -1.66 9.49
N SER A 187 -4.43 -0.70 10.35
CA SER A 187 -3.47 -0.06 11.25
C SER A 187 -3.76 -0.33 12.73
N ILE A 188 -5.04 -0.42 13.12
CA ILE A 188 -5.44 -0.50 14.54
C ILE A 188 -4.92 -1.75 15.26
N GLU A 189 -4.64 -2.83 14.53
CA GLU A 189 -4.03 -4.07 15.01
C GLU A 189 -2.60 -3.87 15.56
N HIS A 190 -1.97 -2.73 15.24
CA HIS A 190 -0.61 -2.38 15.63
C HIS A 190 -0.53 -1.34 16.75
N PHE A 191 -1.66 -0.80 17.22
CA PHE A 191 -1.67 0.30 18.21
C PHE A 191 -1.42 -0.14 19.66
N GLY A 192 -0.76 -1.29 19.84
CA GLY A 192 -0.38 -1.84 21.14
C GLY A 192 -1.45 -2.72 21.78
N ASN A 193 -1.67 -2.51 23.07
CA ASN A 193 -2.59 -3.32 23.86
C ASN A 193 -4.06 -2.87 23.71
N ILE A 194 -4.98 -3.64 24.28
CA ILE A 194 -6.42 -3.42 24.13
C ILE A 194 -6.89 -2.05 24.63
N ASN A 195 -6.26 -1.51 25.68
CA ASN A 195 -6.61 -0.19 26.22
C ASN A 195 -6.14 0.93 25.30
N GLU A 196 -5.00 0.74 24.64
CA GLU A 196 -4.43 1.69 23.69
C GLU A 196 -5.26 1.74 22.41
N ILE A 197 -5.68 0.58 21.90
CA ILE A 197 -6.64 0.46 20.78
C ILE A 197 -7.98 1.11 21.16
N ARG A 198 -8.49 0.87 22.37
CA ARG A 198 -9.71 1.55 22.84
C ARG A 198 -9.53 3.07 22.93
N ARG A 199 -8.32 3.54 23.29
CA ARG A 199 -8.01 4.98 23.35
C ARG A 199 -7.99 5.60 21.96
N SER A 200 -7.37 4.96 20.97
CA SER A 200 -7.41 5.46 19.58
C SER A 200 -8.84 5.48 19.02
N LEU A 201 -9.65 4.44 19.26
CA LEU A 201 -11.06 4.43 18.86
C LEU A 201 -11.85 5.57 19.51
N ARG A 202 -11.57 5.89 20.79
CA ARG A 202 -12.18 7.04 21.48
C ARG A 202 -11.80 8.37 20.84
N GLU A 203 -10.54 8.53 20.44
CA GLU A 203 -10.07 9.73 19.76
C GLU A 203 -10.73 9.87 18.37
N MET A 204 -10.80 8.80 17.58
CA MET A 204 -11.54 8.77 16.32
C MET A 204 -13.01 9.17 16.53
N TYR A 205 -13.67 8.61 17.55
CA TYR A 205 -15.04 8.96 17.90
C TYR A 205 -15.18 10.43 18.28
N ARG A 206 -14.26 10.98 19.10
CA ARG A 206 -14.28 12.37 19.56
C ARG A 206 -14.19 13.35 18.40
N VAL A 207 -13.23 13.16 17.49
CA VAL A 207 -12.99 14.08 16.38
C VAL A 207 -14.04 13.99 15.27
N LEU A 208 -14.83 12.92 15.22
CA LEU A 208 -15.98 12.82 14.31
C LEU A 208 -17.10 13.78 14.71
N LYS A 209 -17.68 14.46 13.72
CA LYS A 209 -18.96 15.17 13.87
C LYS A 209 -20.07 14.17 14.28
N PRO A 210 -21.10 14.60 15.04
CA PRO A 210 -22.27 13.76 15.25
C PRO A 210 -22.86 13.33 13.90
N GLY A 211 -23.23 12.07 13.70
CA GLY A 211 -23.64 11.56 12.40
C GLY A 211 -22.49 11.23 11.43
N GLY A 212 -21.23 11.45 11.81
CA GLY A 212 -20.06 11.02 11.04
C GLY A 212 -19.81 9.52 11.15
N ALA A 213 -18.85 8.99 10.40
CA ALA A 213 -18.50 7.57 10.46
C ALA A 213 -16.99 7.30 10.43
N ALA A 214 -16.59 6.19 11.03
CA ALA A 214 -15.28 5.59 10.89
C ALA A 214 -15.36 4.35 9.99
N ALA A 215 -14.68 4.39 8.85
CA ALA A 215 -14.47 3.22 7.99
C ALA A 215 -13.17 2.53 8.42
N ILE A 216 -13.27 1.36 9.05
CA ILE A 216 -12.11 0.64 9.59
C ILE A 216 -11.95 -0.69 8.87
N THR A 217 -10.74 -0.96 8.41
CA THR A 217 -10.32 -2.32 8.08
C THR A 217 -9.25 -2.81 9.06
N THR A 218 -9.29 -4.08 9.44
CA THR A 218 -8.30 -4.70 10.34
C THR A 218 -8.33 -6.23 10.19
N GLU A 219 -7.44 -6.95 10.88
CA GLU A 219 -7.33 -8.40 10.77
C GLU A 219 -8.28 -9.13 11.75
N VAL A 220 -9.15 -10.00 11.22
CA VAL A 220 -10.12 -10.82 11.97
C VAL A 220 -9.77 -12.30 11.91
N ARG A 221 -9.94 -12.98 13.03
CA ARG A 221 -9.77 -14.43 13.18
C ARG A 221 -10.94 -15.21 12.57
N LEU A 222 -10.64 -16.28 11.85
CA LEU A 222 -11.61 -17.16 11.17
C LEU A 222 -11.81 -18.51 11.87
N ASN A 223 -10.92 -18.90 12.78
CA ASN A 223 -10.96 -20.19 13.47
C ASN A 223 -10.96 -20.06 15.00
N ARG A 224 -11.42 -21.10 15.70
CA ARG A 224 -11.59 -21.09 17.16
C ARG A 224 -10.27 -20.92 17.91
N LEU A 225 -9.22 -21.62 17.50
CA LEU A 225 -7.93 -21.64 18.19
C LEU A 225 -6.94 -20.58 17.72
N GLY A 226 -7.30 -19.78 16.72
CA GLY A 226 -6.42 -18.71 16.21
C GLY A 226 -6.08 -17.68 17.28
N ARG A 227 -4.89 -17.11 17.17
CA ARG A 227 -4.33 -16.10 18.07
C ARG A 227 -3.69 -14.97 17.27
N SER A 228 -3.36 -13.87 17.94
CA SER A 228 -2.49 -12.84 17.38
C SER A 228 -1.17 -13.45 16.88
N ILE A 229 -0.66 -12.88 15.80
CA ILE A 229 0.64 -13.26 15.21
C ILE A 229 1.70 -12.25 15.69
N PRO A 230 3.00 -12.51 15.48
CA PRO A 230 4.05 -11.56 15.88
C PRO A 230 3.76 -10.14 15.37
N ASN A 231 3.79 -9.16 16.27
CA ASN A 231 3.57 -7.73 16.00
C ASN A 231 2.19 -7.33 15.41
N THR A 232 1.25 -8.26 15.26
CA THR A 232 -0.07 -7.98 14.67
C THR A 232 -1.17 -8.64 15.50
N ARG A 233 -2.09 -7.82 16.03
CA ARG A 233 -3.28 -8.34 16.70
C ARG A 233 -4.25 -8.91 15.68
N ILE A 234 -4.68 -10.16 15.90
CA ILE A 234 -5.77 -10.76 15.14
C ILE A 234 -7.01 -10.77 16.04
N PHE A 235 -8.01 -9.98 15.71
CA PHE A 235 -9.18 -9.78 16.55
C PHE A 235 -10.15 -10.96 16.46
N SER A 236 -10.82 -11.30 17.56
CA SER A 236 -12.12 -11.97 17.45
C SER A 236 -13.16 -10.93 17.04
N LEU A 237 -14.14 -11.32 16.22
CA LEU A 237 -15.17 -10.39 15.77
C LEU A 237 -15.95 -9.81 16.96
N ASP A 238 -16.34 -10.65 17.91
CA ASP A 238 -17.09 -10.23 19.10
C ASP A 238 -16.31 -9.24 19.97
N ASP A 239 -15.00 -9.46 20.16
CA ASP A 239 -14.16 -8.53 20.91
C ASP A 239 -14.03 -7.19 20.18
N LEU A 240 -13.80 -7.22 18.87
CA LEU A 240 -13.72 -6.00 18.05
C LEU A 240 -15.01 -5.19 18.13
N LEU A 241 -16.17 -5.83 17.92
CA LEU A 241 -17.47 -5.17 18.01
C LEU A 241 -17.76 -4.65 19.42
N ARG A 242 -17.37 -5.38 20.48
CA ARG A 242 -17.48 -4.91 21.86
C ARG A 242 -16.63 -3.68 22.13
N LEU A 243 -15.41 -3.60 21.60
CA LEU A 243 -14.56 -2.40 21.72
C LEU A 243 -15.22 -1.19 21.06
N CYS A 244 -15.69 -1.36 19.82
CA CYS A 244 -16.34 -0.29 19.07
C CYS A 244 -17.59 0.23 19.80
N ARG A 245 -18.48 -0.68 20.22
CA ARG A 245 -19.69 -0.33 20.99
C ARG A 245 -19.37 0.31 22.33
N GLY A 246 -18.34 -0.17 23.03
CA GLY A 246 -17.90 0.38 24.31
C GLY A 246 -17.36 1.82 24.24
N VAL A 247 -17.04 2.31 23.04
CA VAL A 247 -16.66 3.72 22.79
C VAL A 247 -17.87 4.58 22.40
N GLY A 248 -18.98 3.97 21.95
CA GLY A 248 -20.19 4.65 21.52
C GLY A 248 -20.49 4.54 20.02
N PHE A 249 -19.70 3.79 19.26
CA PHE A 249 -20.01 3.52 17.85
C PHE A 249 -21.18 2.53 17.71
N THR A 250 -22.00 2.75 16.69
CA THR A 250 -22.97 1.77 16.18
C THR A 250 -22.52 1.27 14.82
N LEU A 251 -22.95 0.07 14.41
CA LEU A 251 -22.79 -0.33 13.00
C LEU A 251 -23.85 0.41 12.16
N ASP A 252 -23.54 0.64 10.89
CA ASP A 252 -24.54 1.13 9.92
C ASP A 252 -25.68 0.11 9.70
N SER A 253 -25.34 -1.18 9.72
CA SER A 253 -26.28 -2.29 9.65
C SER A 253 -25.88 -3.41 10.60
N ASP A 254 -26.87 -4.12 11.17
CA ASP A 254 -26.60 -5.32 11.98
C ASP A 254 -26.19 -6.53 11.11
N SER A 255 -26.40 -6.46 9.79
CA SER A 255 -25.97 -7.51 8.88
C SER A 255 -24.46 -7.42 8.60
N MET A 256 -23.77 -8.53 8.83
CA MET A 256 -22.36 -8.72 8.50
C MET A 256 -22.17 -9.95 7.61
N ASP A 257 -21.36 -9.84 6.57
CA ASP A 257 -21.04 -10.98 5.71
C ASP A 257 -19.65 -11.54 6.01
N MET A 258 -19.65 -12.64 6.76
CA MET A 258 -18.44 -13.36 7.18
C MET A 258 -18.25 -14.67 6.39
N ARG A 259 -19.03 -14.91 5.33
CA ARG A 259 -19.00 -16.18 4.60
C ARG A 259 -17.68 -16.35 3.86
N LEU A 260 -17.05 -17.52 4.02
CA LEU A 260 -15.78 -17.86 3.39
C LEU A 260 -16.03 -18.51 2.02
N GLU A 261 -15.36 -18.00 0.98
CA GLU A 261 -15.37 -18.66 -0.33
C GLU A 261 -14.55 -19.95 -0.28
N ALA A 262 -15.18 -21.06 -0.65
CA ALA A 262 -14.61 -22.40 -0.49
C ALA A 262 -13.19 -22.58 -1.05
N PRO A 263 -12.84 -22.09 -2.25
CA PRO A 263 -11.49 -22.28 -2.81
C PRO A 263 -10.38 -21.68 -1.92
N PHE A 264 -10.60 -20.47 -1.40
CA PHE A 264 -9.60 -19.77 -0.58
C PHE A 264 -9.52 -20.30 0.84
N HIS A 265 -10.60 -20.89 1.35
CA HIS A 265 -10.57 -21.63 2.60
C HIS A 265 -9.87 -23.00 2.45
N GLN A 266 -10.07 -23.69 1.32
CA GLN A 266 -9.45 -25.00 1.09
C GLN A 266 -7.93 -24.91 0.94
N ASP A 267 -7.44 -23.82 0.35
CA ASP A 267 -6.01 -23.57 0.17
C ASP A 267 -5.64 -22.11 0.53
N PRO A 268 -5.51 -21.80 1.84
CA PRO A 268 -5.14 -20.45 2.28
C PRO A 268 -3.67 -20.15 1.98
N ILE A 269 -3.34 -18.86 1.92
CA ILE A 269 -1.95 -18.41 1.84
C ILE A 269 -1.24 -18.66 3.17
N LYS A 270 -0.09 -19.33 3.11
CA LYS A 270 0.74 -19.60 4.29
C LYS A 270 1.77 -18.50 4.46
N LEU A 271 1.73 -17.83 5.59
CA LEU A 271 2.72 -16.81 5.93
C LEU A 271 3.85 -17.41 6.79
N PRO A 272 5.10 -16.93 6.59
CA PRO A 272 5.52 -15.88 5.66
C PRO A 272 5.83 -16.35 4.22
N GLU A 273 5.91 -17.65 3.95
CA GLU A 273 6.54 -18.20 2.74
C GLU A 273 5.78 -17.88 1.44
N GLN A 274 4.46 -17.68 1.52
CA GLN A 274 3.60 -17.46 0.37
C GLN A 274 3.05 -16.02 0.30
N VAL A 275 3.70 -15.06 0.94
CA VAL A 275 3.23 -13.65 0.99
C VAL A 275 3.02 -13.02 -0.40
N LEU A 276 3.80 -13.43 -1.40
CA LEU A 276 3.67 -12.96 -2.78
C LEU A 276 2.65 -13.77 -3.62
N ARG A 277 2.14 -14.89 -3.09
CA ARG A 277 1.15 -15.72 -3.80
C ARG A 277 -0.14 -14.94 -4.00
N ARG A 278 -0.81 -15.17 -5.13
CA ARG A 278 -2.16 -14.67 -5.45
C ARG A 278 -3.05 -15.84 -5.87
N PRO A 279 -4.38 -15.76 -5.72
CA PRO A 279 -5.15 -14.72 -5.03
C PRO A 279 -4.90 -14.70 -3.51
N HIS A 280 -4.88 -13.50 -2.92
CA HIS A 280 -4.48 -13.28 -1.52
C HIS A 280 -5.67 -12.88 -0.65
N VAL A 281 -6.49 -13.86 -0.29
CA VAL A 281 -7.79 -13.68 0.38
C VAL A 281 -7.77 -14.15 1.83
N ILE A 282 -7.58 -15.45 2.09
CA ILE A 282 -7.55 -16.06 3.42
C ILE A 282 -6.12 -16.51 3.74
N LEU A 283 -5.67 -16.17 4.95
CA LEU A 283 -4.32 -16.41 5.41
C LEU A 283 -4.27 -17.43 6.53
N ARG A 284 -3.13 -18.12 6.60
CA ARG A 284 -2.78 -18.97 7.71
C ARG A 284 -1.35 -18.68 8.16
N TYR A 285 -1.20 -18.34 9.43
CA TYR A 285 0.09 -18.32 10.12
C TYR A 285 0.05 -19.36 11.23
N PHE A 286 0.81 -20.45 11.07
CA PHE A 286 0.74 -21.62 11.94
C PHE A 286 -0.71 -22.12 12.13
N SER A 287 -1.28 -22.01 13.34
CA SER A 287 -2.65 -22.42 13.66
C SER A 287 -3.70 -21.31 13.49
N THR A 288 -3.29 -20.07 13.25
CA THR A 288 -4.22 -18.93 13.10
C THR A 288 -4.67 -18.80 11.66
N TRP A 289 -5.99 -18.88 11.45
CA TRP A 289 -6.64 -18.52 10.19
C TRP A 289 -7.23 -17.13 10.32
N PHE A 290 -6.94 -16.25 9.36
CA PHE A 290 -7.36 -14.87 9.43
C PHE A 290 -7.48 -14.22 8.06
N THR A 291 -8.18 -13.11 8.00
CA THR A 291 -8.28 -12.22 6.84
C THR A 291 -8.65 -10.83 7.33
N SER A 292 -8.80 -9.88 6.42
CA SER A 292 -9.27 -8.54 6.74
C SER A 292 -10.77 -8.55 7.07
N VAL A 293 -11.24 -7.60 7.87
CA VAL A 293 -12.66 -7.26 8.03
C VAL A 293 -12.83 -5.77 7.81
N SER A 294 -13.91 -5.40 7.17
CA SER A 294 -14.36 -4.04 6.91
C SER A 294 -15.53 -3.73 7.84
N LEU A 295 -15.49 -2.58 8.54
CA LEU A 295 -16.55 -2.08 9.41
C LEU A 295 -16.83 -0.61 9.12
N LEU A 296 -18.10 -0.28 8.89
CA LEU A 296 -18.61 1.08 8.88
C LEU A 296 -19.25 1.40 10.24
N LEU A 297 -18.53 2.18 11.04
CA LEU A 297 -18.89 2.53 12.41
C LEU A 297 -19.45 3.95 12.46
N CYS A 298 -20.72 4.10 12.80
CA CYS A 298 -21.41 5.38 12.86
C CYS A 298 -21.33 6.00 14.26
N LYS A 299 -21.09 7.31 14.31
CA LYS A 299 -21.34 8.14 15.49
C LYS A 299 -22.79 8.63 15.44
N PRO A 300 -23.63 8.36 16.45
CA PRO A 300 -25.00 8.86 16.47
C PRO A 300 -25.08 10.40 16.36
N GLY A 301 -26.14 10.91 15.74
CA GLY A 301 -26.40 12.33 15.55
C GLY A 301 -26.53 12.74 14.07
N SER A 302 -26.61 14.05 13.81
CA SER A 302 -27.00 14.61 12.50
C SER A 302 -26.16 15.81 12.03
N GLY A 303 -24.94 15.97 12.53
CA GLY A 303 -24.05 17.10 12.25
C GLY A 303 -23.05 16.90 11.08
N ALA A 304 -22.79 15.67 10.66
CA ALA A 304 -21.97 15.37 9.49
C ALA A 304 -22.79 15.50 8.22
N LEU A 305 -22.18 16.10 7.19
CA LEU A 305 -22.83 16.25 5.90
C LEU A 305 -22.92 14.88 5.20
N ARG A 306 -24.00 14.72 4.44
CA ARG A 306 -24.14 13.67 3.43
C ARG A 306 -24.31 14.35 2.08
N GLY A 307 -23.72 13.79 1.04
CA GLY A 307 -23.74 14.39 -0.29
C GLY A 307 -23.54 13.36 -1.38
N GLU A 308 -23.71 13.82 -2.61
CA GLU A 308 -23.53 12.98 -3.79
C GLU A 308 -22.04 12.71 -4.03
N TRP A 309 -21.75 11.45 -4.36
CA TRP A 309 -20.43 10.99 -4.76
C TRP A 309 -20.03 11.64 -6.09
N ARG A 310 -18.80 12.15 -6.17
CA ARG A 310 -18.25 12.67 -7.41
C ARG A 310 -17.68 11.50 -8.22
N THR A 311 -18.35 11.09 -9.28
CA THR A 311 -17.82 10.13 -10.26
C THR A 311 -16.80 10.79 -11.18
N GLY A 312 -15.80 10.02 -11.60
CA GLY A 312 -14.71 10.49 -12.46
C GLY A 312 -13.61 11.19 -11.65
N ILE A 313 -12.38 11.06 -12.16
CA ILE A 313 -11.22 11.77 -11.63
C ILE A 313 -10.34 12.22 -12.79
N ASP A 314 -9.95 13.49 -12.76
CA ASP A 314 -8.82 13.97 -13.53
C ASP A 314 -7.54 13.69 -12.71
N ILE A 315 -7.00 12.48 -12.86
CA ILE A 315 -5.70 12.09 -12.33
C ILE A 315 -4.67 12.34 -13.43
N THR A 316 -3.67 13.16 -13.15
CA THR A 316 -2.53 13.35 -14.03
C THR A 316 -1.43 12.36 -13.66
N PRO A 317 -1.13 11.35 -14.50
CA PRO A 317 -0.06 10.39 -14.23
C PRO A 317 1.31 11.07 -14.11
N LEU A 318 2.25 10.43 -13.42
CA LEU A 318 3.63 10.91 -13.39
C LEU A 318 4.31 10.65 -14.73
N GLU A 319 4.90 11.69 -15.31
CA GLU A 319 5.68 11.62 -16.53
C GLU A 319 7.15 11.47 -16.20
N TYR A 320 7.66 10.25 -16.36
CA TYR A 320 9.06 9.89 -16.12
C TYR A 320 9.96 10.31 -17.30
N ASN A 321 9.97 11.60 -17.61
CA ASN A 321 10.75 12.19 -18.69
C ASN A 321 12.03 12.82 -18.13
N ALA A 322 13.14 12.63 -18.84
CA ALA A 322 14.41 13.24 -18.47
C ALA A 322 15.35 13.31 -19.66
N ARG A 323 16.33 14.22 -19.59
CA ARG A 323 17.53 14.15 -20.44
C ARG A 323 18.72 13.80 -19.58
N ILE A 324 19.56 12.91 -20.12
CA ILE A 324 20.80 12.49 -19.49
C ILE A 324 21.93 12.52 -20.52
N GLN A 325 23.04 13.15 -20.15
CA GLN A 325 24.29 13.09 -20.89
C GLN A 325 25.38 12.61 -19.94
N VAL A 326 26.25 11.74 -20.44
CA VAL A 326 27.34 11.16 -19.64
C VAL A 326 28.62 11.16 -20.46
N GLY A 327 29.66 11.76 -19.91
CA GLY A 327 31.01 11.74 -20.46
C GLY A 327 31.98 10.96 -19.56
N THR A 328 33.07 10.45 -20.15
CA THR A 328 34.23 9.89 -19.44
C THR A 328 35.52 10.44 -20.04
N GLN A 329 36.56 10.58 -19.22
CA GLN A 329 37.89 10.98 -19.66
C GLN A 329 38.76 9.81 -20.14
N ALA A 330 38.47 8.59 -19.69
CA ALA A 330 39.24 7.40 -20.04
C ALA A 330 38.30 6.27 -20.47
N SER A 331 38.64 5.63 -21.58
CA SER A 331 37.90 4.49 -22.14
C SER A 331 38.66 3.17 -22.01
N ILE A 332 39.90 3.17 -21.53
CA ILE A 332 40.69 1.96 -21.26
C ILE A 332 41.17 2.03 -19.82
N LEU A 333 40.87 1.02 -19.02
CA LEU A 333 41.18 0.98 -17.59
C LEU A 333 41.73 -0.40 -17.19
N PRO A 334 42.67 -0.46 -16.24
CA PRO A 334 43.13 -1.74 -15.71
C PRO A 334 42.01 -2.42 -14.91
N ARG A 335 42.09 -3.74 -14.80
CA ARG A 335 41.24 -4.53 -13.91
C ARG A 335 41.23 -3.97 -12.48
N GLY A 336 40.04 -3.78 -11.91
CA GLY A 336 39.85 -3.19 -10.58
C GLY A 336 39.94 -1.65 -10.54
N GLY A 337 40.13 -1.01 -11.70
CA GLY A 337 40.08 0.44 -11.85
C GLY A 337 38.68 1.04 -11.59
N LYS A 338 38.60 2.37 -11.65
CA LYS A 338 37.36 3.12 -11.48
C LYS A 338 37.11 4.00 -12.70
N LEU A 339 35.98 3.79 -13.37
CA LEU A 339 35.55 4.64 -14.48
C LEU A 339 34.88 5.91 -13.91
N ARG A 340 35.49 7.07 -14.15
CA ARG A 340 34.93 8.36 -13.75
C ARG A 340 33.96 8.86 -14.81
N LEU A 341 32.75 9.18 -14.37
CA LEU A 341 31.66 9.67 -15.21
C LEU A 341 31.30 11.10 -14.80
N HIS A 342 31.23 12.01 -15.78
CA HIS A 342 30.61 13.32 -15.64
C HIS A 342 29.18 13.21 -16.17
N MET A 343 28.18 13.46 -15.33
CA MET A 343 26.77 13.26 -15.64
C MET A 343 26.04 14.60 -15.60
N GLU A 344 25.26 14.87 -16.64
CA GLU A 344 24.37 16.02 -16.73
C GLU A 344 22.93 15.53 -16.90
N LEU A 345 22.05 15.99 -16.01
CA LEU A 345 20.66 15.60 -15.92
C LEU A 345 19.75 16.82 -16.08
N GLU A 346 18.64 16.66 -16.77
CA GLU A 346 17.54 17.63 -16.85
C GLU A 346 16.23 16.92 -16.51
N ASN A 347 15.46 17.47 -15.56
CA ASN A 347 14.13 16.98 -15.24
C ASN A 347 13.09 17.58 -16.20
N THR A 348 12.76 16.85 -17.26
CA THR A 348 11.72 17.26 -18.24
C THR A 348 10.35 16.66 -17.94
N GLY A 349 10.20 16.00 -16.80
CA GLY A 349 8.94 15.41 -16.34
C GLY A 349 8.00 16.42 -15.70
N ASN A 350 6.88 15.92 -15.20
CA ASN A 350 5.82 16.75 -14.60
C ASN A 350 5.85 16.80 -13.05
N PHE A 351 6.88 16.22 -12.42
CA PHE A 351 7.02 16.16 -10.97
C PHE A 351 8.47 16.42 -10.52
N ASP A 352 8.63 16.92 -9.29
CA ASP A 352 9.94 17.21 -8.71
C ASP A 352 10.65 15.91 -8.31
N TRP A 353 11.95 15.84 -8.54
CA TRP A 353 12.78 14.71 -8.13
C TRP A 353 13.31 14.91 -6.72
N TYR A 354 13.21 13.88 -5.91
CA TYR A 354 13.75 13.85 -4.56
C TYR A 354 14.98 12.96 -4.50
N SER A 355 16.05 13.42 -3.86
CA SER A 355 17.30 12.68 -3.72
C SER A 355 17.42 11.90 -2.40
N GLY A 356 16.73 12.37 -1.36
CA GLY A 356 16.78 11.82 -0.01
C GLY A 356 15.82 10.64 0.24
N GLY A 357 16.01 9.98 1.38
CA GLY A 357 15.14 8.92 1.90
C GLY A 357 15.42 7.51 1.34
N GLY A 358 14.78 6.52 1.95
CA GLY A 358 15.02 5.09 1.69
C GLY A 358 14.37 4.56 0.40
N SER A 359 13.27 5.16 -0.04
CA SER A 359 12.47 4.73 -1.19
C SER A 359 11.98 5.94 -2.02
N HIS A 360 11.43 5.70 -3.22
CA HIS A 360 10.82 6.72 -4.11
C HIS A 360 11.72 7.87 -4.58
N ARG A 361 12.98 7.94 -4.12
CA ARG A 361 13.98 8.88 -4.63
C ARG A 361 14.31 8.59 -6.09
N ILE A 362 14.74 9.62 -6.81
CA ILE A 362 15.32 9.45 -8.14
C ILE A 362 16.82 9.18 -7.99
N ALA A 363 17.27 8.13 -8.67
CA ALA A 363 18.66 7.72 -8.72
C ALA A 363 19.08 7.51 -10.18
N VAL A 364 20.36 7.70 -10.45
CA VAL A 364 20.97 7.30 -11.72
C VAL A 364 21.31 5.82 -11.61
N GLY A 365 20.65 4.97 -12.39
CA GLY A 365 20.95 3.55 -12.49
C GLY A 365 21.91 3.27 -13.64
N VAL A 366 22.84 2.36 -13.42
CA VAL A 366 23.85 1.94 -14.39
C VAL A 366 23.66 0.45 -14.66
N GLN A 367 23.41 0.12 -15.92
CA GLN A 367 23.41 -1.27 -16.41
C GLN A 367 24.74 -1.56 -17.10
N LEU A 368 25.26 -2.76 -16.90
CA LEU A 368 26.40 -3.29 -17.64
C LEU A 368 25.92 -4.13 -18.82
N ARG A 369 26.48 -3.85 -19.99
CA ARG A 369 26.19 -4.56 -21.23
C ARG A 369 27.45 -4.92 -21.99
N ASP A 370 27.34 -5.89 -22.88
CA ASP A 370 28.34 -6.15 -23.90
C ASP A 370 28.26 -5.11 -25.05
N ARG A 371 29.18 -5.20 -26.02
CA ARG A 371 29.22 -4.27 -27.17
C ARG A 371 28.05 -4.41 -28.15
N ASN A 372 27.30 -5.51 -28.09
CA ASN A 372 26.12 -5.76 -28.90
C ASN A 372 24.82 -5.39 -28.16
N ASP A 373 24.93 -4.59 -27.09
CA ASP A 373 23.83 -4.22 -26.19
C ASP A 373 23.17 -5.42 -25.46
N GLY A 374 23.85 -6.56 -25.38
CA GLY A 374 23.44 -7.70 -24.56
C GLY A 374 23.55 -7.37 -23.07
N LEU A 375 22.46 -7.56 -22.32
CA LEU A 375 22.41 -7.27 -20.89
C LEU A 375 23.29 -8.25 -20.10
N ILE A 376 24.32 -7.76 -19.43
CA ILE A 376 25.18 -8.54 -18.52
C ILE A 376 24.65 -8.43 -17.09
N GLU A 377 24.49 -7.20 -16.59
CA GLU A 377 24.00 -6.93 -15.24
C GLU A 377 23.13 -5.68 -15.22
N ARG A 378 21.86 -5.82 -14.81
CA ARG A 378 20.87 -4.74 -14.85
C ARG A 378 21.09 -3.66 -13.79
N ASP A 379 21.49 -4.08 -12.60
CA ASP A 379 21.63 -3.21 -11.42
C ASP A 379 23.12 -3.07 -11.03
N PHE A 380 24.00 -2.93 -12.04
CA PHE A 380 25.46 -2.97 -11.88
C PHE A 380 26.01 -1.87 -10.97
N HIS A 381 25.47 -0.65 -11.08
CA HIS A 381 25.80 0.44 -10.18
C HIS A 381 24.67 1.46 -10.07
N GLN A 382 24.75 2.35 -9.08
CA GLN A 382 23.80 3.46 -8.95
C GLN A 382 24.45 4.68 -8.30
N PHE A 383 23.99 5.87 -8.68
CA PHE A 383 24.35 7.12 -8.05
C PHE A 383 23.11 7.79 -7.45
N THR A 384 23.28 8.33 -6.24
CA THR A 384 22.30 9.26 -5.67
C THR A 384 22.57 10.64 -6.25
N ILE A 385 21.53 11.30 -6.77
CA ILE A 385 21.67 12.67 -7.27
C ILE A 385 22.01 13.62 -6.11
N PRO A 386 22.92 14.59 -6.27
CA PRO A 386 23.40 15.41 -5.14
C PRO A 386 22.37 16.25 -4.39
N ARG A 387 21.26 16.60 -5.06
CA ARG A 387 20.18 17.43 -4.49
C ARG A 387 18.84 17.06 -5.13
N ASN A 388 17.75 17.46 -4.48
CA ASN A 388 16.43 17.47 -5.11
C ASN A 388 16.49 18.32 -6.40
N LEU A 389 15.81 17.85 -7.44
CA LEU A 389 15.78 18.50 -8.74
C LEU A 389 14.34 18.86 -9.12
N PRO A 390 13.93 20.14 -8.95
CA PRO A 390 12.63 20.60 -9.39
C PRO A 390 12.36 20.31 -10.86
N ARG A 391 11.08 20.19 -11.24
CA ARG A 391 10.70 20.07 -12.65
C ARG A 391 11.25 21.25 -13.46
N GLY A 392 11.80 20.97 -14.64
CA GLY A 392 12.43 21.94 -15.52
C GLY A 392 13.83 22.40 -15.11
N ASP A 393 14.40 21.87 -14.01
CA ASP A 393 15.75 22.19 -13.56
C ASP A 393 16.78 21.15 -14.04
N SER A 394 18.06 21.55 -14.00
CA SER A 394 19.20 20.74 -14.42
C SER A 394 20.28 20.62 -13.34
N LEU A 395 21.06 19.54 -13.41
CA LEU A 395 22.10 19.20 -12.45
C LEU A 395 23.27 18.51 -13.16
N ALA A 396 24.49 18.92 -12.82
CA ALA A 396 25.71 18.23 -13.22
C ALA A 396 26.47 17.71 -12.00
N PHE A 397 27.02 16.50 -12.09
CA PHE A 397 27.84 15.92 -11.02
C PHE A 397 28.73 14.77 -11.53
N GLU A 398 29.76 14.47 -10.76
CA GLU A 398 30.68 13.37 -11.06
C GLU A 398 30.43 12.14 -10.18
N GLY A 399 30.70 10.96 -10.73
CA GLY A 399 30.62 9.69 -10.04
C GLY A 399 31.68 8.71 -10.54
N SER A 400 31.94 7.66 -9.76
CA SER A 400 32.90 6.61 -10.13
C SER A 400 32.27 5.23 -10.07
N VAL A 401 32.39 4.47 -11.16
CA VAL A 401 31.94 3.07 -11.23
C VAL A 401 33.15 2.15 -11.01
N PRO A 402 33.16 1.30 -9.97
CA PRO A 402 34.22 0.32 -9.78
C PRO A 402 34.11 -0.82 -10.80
N LEU A 403 35.23 -1.15 -11.47
CA LEU A 403 35.27 -2.14 -12.54
C LEU A 403 35.90 -3.46 -12.08
N ALA A 404 35.14 -4.26 -11.32
CA ALA A 404 35.53 -5.61 -10.94
C ALA A 404 35.21 -6.64 -12.04
N LEU A 405 35.58 -6.34 -13.28
CA LEU A 405 35.26 -7.13 -14.47
C LEU A 405 36.48 -7.90 -14.98
N ALA A 406 36.24 -8.92 -15.80
CA ALA A 406 37.29 -9.56 -16.57
C ALA A 406 37.81 -8.61 -17.67
N PRO A 407 39.03 -8.83 -18.20
CA PRO A 407 39.48 -8.09 -19.37
C PRO A 407 38.51 -8.28 -20.54
N GLY A 408 38.19 -7.19 -21.22
CA GLY A 408 37.16 -7.21 -22.25
C GLY A 408 36.59 -5.84 -22.57
N ASN A 409 35.68 -5.81 -23.53
CA ASN A 409 35.01 -4.59 -23.95
C ASN A 409 33.57 -4.56 -23.46
N TYR A 410 33.19 -3.45 -22.87
CA TYR A 410 31.90 -3.29 -22.19
C TYR A 410 31.27 -1.95 -22.55
N ARG A 411 29.96 -1.87 -22.29
CA ARG A 411 29.18 -0.64 -22.40
C ARG A 411 28.37 -0.44 -21.11
N LEU A 412 28.38 0.79 -20.60
CA LEU A 412 27.41 1.21 -19.60
C LEU A 412 26.19 1.83 -20.28
N TRP A 413 25.02 1.43 -19.82
CA TRP A 413 23.77 2.14 -20.07
C TRP A 413 23.40 2.89 -18.80
N VAL A 414 23.46 4.22 -18.87
CA VAL A 414 23.19 5.11 -17.73
C VAL A 414 21.85 5.80 -17.96
N THR A 415 20.90 5.58 -17.06
CA THR A 415 19.55 6.16 -17.11
C THR A 415 19.03 6.40 -15.69
N LEU A 416 17.78 6.82 -15.55
CA LEU A 416 17.16 7.13 -14.26
C LEU A 416 16.21 6.04 -13.81
N LYS A 417 16.05 5.93 -12.49
CA LYS A 417 15.03 5.10 -11.85
C LYS A 417 14.44 5.83 -10.66
N ARG A 418 13.17 5.54 -10.38
CA ARG A 418 12.52 5.82 -9.10
C ARG A 418 12.66 4.58 -8.23
N GLU A 419 13.44 4.68 -7.17
CA GLU A 419 13.85 3.55 -6.34
C GLU A 419 12.65 2.74 -5.82
N PHE A 420 12.72 1.42 -5.98
CA PHE A 420 11.67 0.44 -5.66
C PHE A 420 10.34 0.60 -6.42
N ILE A 421 10.27 1.47 -7.43
CA ILE A 421 9.07 1.71 -8.23
C ILE A 421 9.28 1.28 -9.68
N THR A 422 10.11 2.01 -10.42
CA THR A 422 10.31 1.75 -11.85
C THR A 422 11.58 2.42 -12.38
N TRP A 423 12.13 1.87 -13.46
CA TRP A 423 13.07 2.58 -14.32
C TRP A 423 12.32 3.58 -15.20
N PHE A 424 13.00 4.65 -15.61
CA PHE A 424 12.42 5.59 -16.56
C PHE A 424 12.31 4.88 -17.93
N PRO A 425 11.19 5.02 -18.66
CA PRO A 425 11.04 4.39 -19.97
C PRO A 425 12.09 4.90 -20.95
N GLU A 426 12.71 4.02 -21.75
CA GLU A 426 13.73 4.40 -22.73
C GLU A 426 13.23 5.42 -23.76
N SER A 427 11.93 5.39 -24.09
CA SER A 427 11.31 6.38 -24.99
C SER A 427 11.23 7.78 -24.40
N ALA A 428 11.23 7.89 -23.07
CA ALA A 428 11.09 9.14 -22.31
C ALA A 428 12.43 9.63 -21.71
N CYS A 429 13.36 8.69 -21.46
CA CYS A 429 14.73 8.95 -21.03
C CYS A 429 15.67 7.96 -21.72
N PRO A 430 16.10 8.24 -22.97
CA PRO A 430 17.06 7.41 -23.67
C PRO A 430 18.35 7.26 -22.84
N PRO A 431 18.87 6.04 -22.63
CA PRO A 431 20.06 5.83 -21.81
C PRO A 431 21.29 6.45 -22.48
N ALA A 432 22.11 7.15 -21.70
CA ALA A 432 23.44 7.55 -22.12
C ALA A 432 24.36 6.31 -22.19
N ARG A 433 25.12 6.20 -23.27
CA ARG A 433 25.97 5.04 -23.55
C ARG A 433 27.43 5.40 -23.38
N VAL A 434 28.14 4.65 -22.56
CA VAL A 434 29.58 4.86 -22.31
C VAL A 434 30.33 3.57 -22.58
N ASP A 435 31.12 3.56 -23.65
CA ASP A 435 31.95 2.42 -24.04
C ASP A 435 33.31 2.48 -23.32
N PHE A 436 33.75 1.33 -22.82
CA PHE A 436 35.06 1.19 -22.18
C PHE A 436 35.65 -0.22 -22.35
N THR A 437 36.94 -0.34 -22.10
CA THR A 437 37.74 -1.56 -22.16
C THR A 437 38.42 -1.77 -20.82
N VAL A 438 38.39 -3.01 -20.33
CA VAL A 438 39.14 -3.46 -19.17
C VAL A 438 40.34 -4.26 -19.66
N GLU A 439 41.54 -3.90 -19.20
CA GLU A 439 42.80 -4.60 -19.47
C GLU A 439 43.28 -5.42 -18.26
#